data_AF-R9I522-F1
#
_entry.id   AF-R9I522-F1
#
_cell.length_a   1.000
_cell.length_b   1.000
_cell.length_c   1.000
_cell.angle_alpha   90.00
_cell.angle_beta   90.00
_cell.angle_gamma   90.00
#
_symmetry.space_group_name_H-M   'P 1'
#
loop_
_entity.id
_entity.type
_entity.pdbx_description
1 polymer ?
#
loop_
_entity_poly.entity_id
_entity_poly.type
_entity_poly.pdbx_seq_one_letter_code
_entity_poly.pdbx_strand_id
1 'polypeptide(L)'
;MKKYLLYAWIVSAFCSCSENSMEPLPIEVDADCVDIVNDESFVPVSQATEVAGLFLAANGKDAVTTRNGSIEPDAFSGKTVKDIKTVYGEDNTPSMYIINYEGGGFVIVGATKNYYPILAYSDTNSINIEKAKQSGFSIWMDETNWAIKESDMQNAETLANMRSMWEAYEILPATTRDATSDHYSDGTMFRERLGELYTLCPGYSFGPLSSARSFLSQSDYESLVEKANFYGSPLEFTIVGYNSNNRKVGPLMNTKWGQEGGYSALCPNEYPAGCVAIAMAQIEKYHEWPQSFDWSGMANDRPTSASQSLIAMIGKAVNMEYGKDESGASLGDAKRGFEAMGYAVSKKDHDMWDVESEIYFRGRPVYMTGDRKNFIGITWKGHAWVCDGAEEYGSSYSYFVEYLVNRSTNPSYSSCGFPNYMNPTTTSFGSGRIYFHMNWGWYGTGNGWFSGNNVNPTDDRNYQYDRENLYVSPLK
;
A
#
# COMPACT_ATOMS: atom_id res chain seq x y z
N MET A 1 -7.16 24.70 -71.66
CA MET A 1 -8.53 24.57 -72.22
C MET A 1 -9.37 23.84 -71.19
N LYS A 2 -10.53 24.39 -70.82
CA LYS A 2 -11.48 23.84 -69.85
C LYS A 2 -11.95 22.43 -70.23
N LYS A 3 -12.25 21.58 -69.24
CA LYS A 3 -13.57 20.94 -69.08
C LYS A 3 -13.70 20.22 -67.73
N TYR A 4 -14.64 20.72 -66.93
CA TYR A 4 -15.33 19.99 -65.86
C TYR A 4 -16.44 19.12 -66.47
N LEU A 5 -16.76 17.99 -65.83
CA LEU A 5 -18.04 17.23 -65.87
C LEU A 5 -17.90 16.10 -64.81
N LEU A 6 -18.42 16.20 -63.59
CA LEU A 6 -19.80 16.05 -63.07
C LEU A 6 -20.48 14.67 -63.29
N TYR A 7 -20.76 14.02 -62.14
CA TYR A 7 -21.74 12.97 -61.79
C TYR A 7 -21.62 11.53 -62.34
N ALA A 8 -21.53 10.57 -61.41
CA ALA A 8 -22.65 9.68 -61.09
C ALA A 8 -22.43 8.98 -59.74
N TRP A 9 -23.40 9.14 -58.85
CA TRP A 9 -23.60 8.32 -57.66
C TRP A 9 -24.04 6.92 -58.10
N ILE A 10 -23.36 5.88 -57.59
CA ILE A 10 -23.96 4.55 -57.45
C ILE A 10 -23.84 4.17 -55.98
N VAL A 11 -24.97 4.25 -55.30
CA VAL A 11 -25.21 3.59 -54.01
C VAL A 11 -25.39 2.12 -54.31
N SER A 12 -24.38 1.32 -54.01
CA SER A 12 -24.53 -0.13 -53.83
C SER A 12 -24.49 -0.40 -52.34
N ALA A 13 -25.66 -0.42 -51.72
CA ALA A 13 -25.84 -0.94 -50.38
C ALA A 13 -25.66 -2.46 -50.43
N PHE A 14 -24.49 -2.93 -50.00
CA PHE A 14 -24.34 -4.29 -49.49
C PHE A 14 -24.08 -4.18 -48.00
N CYS A 15 -25.12 -4.46 -47.21
CA CYS A 15 -24.97 -4.82 -45.81
C CYS A 15 -24.14 -6.10 -45.72
N SER A 16 -22.99 -6.04 -45.04
CA SER A 16 -22.35 -7.19 -44.44
C SER A 16 -21.75 -6.73 -43.10
N CYS A 17 -22.04 -7.50 -42.07
CA CYS A 17 -21.80 -7.18 -40.67
C CYS A 17 -20.33 -6.94 -40.35
N SER A 18 -20.11 -6.06 -39.38
CA SER A 18 -18.84 -5.64 -38.80
C SER A 18 -18.12 -6.79 -38.08
N GLU A 19 -16.95 -7.16 -38.58
CA GLU A 19 -15.84 -7.60 -37.73
C GLU A 19 -14.94 -6.38 -37.53
N ASN A 20 -15.10 -5.68 -36.40
CA ASN A 20 -14.08 -4.76 -35.93
C ASN A 20 -12.94 -5.62 -35.37
N SER A 21 -12.05 -6.07 -36.25
CA SER A 21 -10.68 -6.40 -35.84
C SER A 21 -10.02 -5.08 -35.44
N MET A 22 -10.04 -4.75 -34.14
CA MET A 22 -9.13 -3.75 -33.60
C MET A 22 -7.73 -4.33 -33.73
N GLU A 23 -7.00 -3.90 -34.77
CA GLU A 23 -5.56 -4.06 -34.80
C GLU A 23 -4.99 -3.36 -33.55
N PRO A 24 -4.14 -4.03 -32.75
CA PRO A 24 -3.53 -3.39 -31.59
C PRO A 24 -2.62 -2.26 -32.09
N LEU A 25 -2.83 -1.06 -31.53
CA LEU A 25 -1.90 0.05 -31.72
C LEU A 25 -0.51 -0.40 -31.27
N PRO A 26 0.55 -0.13 -32.04
CA PRO A 26 1.89 -0.53 -31.67
C PRO A 26 2.28 0.19 -30.39
N ILE A 27 2.60 -0.60 -29.36
CA ILE A 27 3.30 -0.13 -28.17
C ILE A 27 4.69 0.30 -28.66
N GLU A 28 5.00 1.59 -28.61
CA GLU A 28 6.39 2.03 -28.73
C GLU A 28 7.13 1.55 -27.48
N VAL A 29 7.70 0.34 -27.57
CA VAL A 29 8.62 -0.19 -26.57
C VAL A 29 9.99 0.40 -26.88
N ASP A 30 10.53 1.14 -25.91
CA ASP A 30 11.90 1.65 -25.99
C ASP A 30 12.87 0.47 -26.15
N ALA A 31 13.86 0.59 -27.02
CA ALA A 31 14.71 -0.53 -27.45
C ALA A 31 15.57 -1.12 -26.30
N ASP A 32 15.64 -0.42 -25.17
CA ASP A 32 16.34 -0.83 -23.95
C ASP A 32 15.51 -1.78 -23.06
N CYS A 33 14.24 -2.09 -23.40
CA CYS A 33 13.34 -2.88 -22.54
C CYS A 33 13.24 -4.37 -22.89
N VAL A 34 13.95 -4.87 -23.92
CA VAL A 34 13.74 -6.22 -24.47
C VAL A 34 14.21 -7.35 -23.54
N ASP A 35 15.21 -7.10 -22.69
CA ASP A 35 15.73 -8.11 -21.75
C ASP A 35 14.90 -8.21 -20.45
N ILE A 36 14.10 -7.19 -20.10
CA ILE A 36 13.27 -7.15 -18.88
C ILE A 36 11.99 -7.99 -19.02
N VAL A 37 11.45 -8.10 -20.24
CA VAL A 37 10.20 -8.84 -20.52
C VAL A 37 10.37 -10.36 -20.37
N ASN A 38 11.60 -10.86 -20.30
CA ASN A 38 11.90 -12.29 -20.13
C ASN A 38 12.17 -12.71 -18.67
N ASP A 39 12.12 -11.78 -17.70
CA ASP A 39 12.22 -12.12 -16.28
C ASP A 39 10.84 -12.53 -15.74
N GLU A 40 10.68 -13.80 -15.33
CA GLU A 40 9.43 -14.33 -14.76
C GLU A 40 9.00 -13.62 -13.46
N SER A 41 9.93 -12.92 -12.80
CA SER A 41 9.63 -12.11 -11.63
C SER A 41 9.16 -10.70 -11.96
N PHE A 42 9.36 -10.21 -13.19
CA PHE A 42 8.92 -8.85 -13.57
C PHE A 42 7.39 -8.72 -13.57
N VAL A 43 6.91 -7.57 -13.08
CA VAL A 43 5.48 -7.24 -13.01
C VAL A 43 5.21 -6.05 -13.94
N PRO A 44 4.47 -6.23 -15.05
CA PRO A 44 4.08 -5.13 -15.92
C PRO A 44 2.98 -4.26 -15.31
N VAL A 45 2.83 -3.03 -15.82
CA VAL A 45 1.81 -2.05 -15.36
C VAL A 45 0.39 -2.63 -15.34
N SER A 46 0.03 -3.46 -16.34
CA SER A 46 -1.29 -4.09 -16.41
C SER A 46 -1.55 -5.01 -15.22
N GLN A 47 -0.58 -5.87 -14.89
CA GLN A 47 -0.65 -6.75 -13.74
C GLN A 47 -0.63 -5.96 -12.43
N ALA A 48 0.19 -4.91 -12.33
CA ALA A 48 0.21 -4.05 -11.16
C ALA A 48 -1.15 -3.36 -10.90
N THR A 49 -1.85 -2.97 -11.97
CA THR A 49 -3.19 -2.38 -11.88
C THR A 49 -4.22 -3.37 -11.35
N GLU A 50 -4.15 -4.63 -11.81
CA GLU A 50 -5.00 -5.72 -11.30
C GLU A 50 -4.74 -6.02 -9.82
N VAL A 51 -3.46 -6.14 -9.45
CA VAL A 51 -3.02 -6.34 -8.06
C VAL A 51 -3.57 -5.24 -7.14
N ALA A 52 -3.48 -3.98 -7.58
CA ALA A 52 -4.03 -2.85 -6.83
C ALA A 52 -5.56 -2.91 -6.70
N GLY A 53 -6.27 -3.29 -7.77
CA GLY A 53 -7.73 -3.48 -7.75
C GLY A 53 -8.15 -4.57 -6.77
N LEU A 54 -7.48 -5.72 -6.78
CA LEU A 54 -7.71 -6.84 -5.88
C LEU A 54 -7.39 -6.47 -4.42
N PHE A 55 -6.30 -5.74 -4.17
CA PHE A 55 -5.96 -5.25 -2.84
C PHE A 55 -7.06 -4.33 -2.27
N LEU A 56 -7.56 -3.39 -3.08
CA LEU A 56 -8.64 -2.51 -2.66
C LEU A 56 -9.96 -3.28 -2.44
N ALA A 57 -10.25 -4.30 -3.24
CA ALA A 57 -11.41 -5.16 -3.07
C ALA A 57 -11.37 -5.93 -1.74
N ALA A 58 -10.20 -6.47 -1.39
CA ALA A 58 -10.00 -7.24 -0.17
C ALA A 58 -10.07 -6.37 1.11
N ASN A 59 -9.68 -5.10 1.01
CA ASN A 59 -9.69 -4.16 2.14
C ASN A 59 -10.94 -3.27 2.21
N GLY A 60 -11.71 -3.19 1.13
CA GLY A 60 -13.00 -2.50 1.07
C GLY A 60 -14.11 -3.35 1.66
N LYS A 61 -14.98 -2.75 2.48
CA LYS A 61 -16.20 -3.41 3.01
C LYS A 61 -17.33 -3.55 1.99
N ASP A 62 -17.11 -3.16 0.73
CA ASP A 62 -18.15 -3.06 -0.29
C ASP A 62 -17.77 -3.85 -1.55
N ALA A 63 -17.99 -5.17 -1.52
CA ALA A 63 -17.98 -5.98 -2.74
C ALA A 63 -19.29 -5.74 -3.51
N VAL A 64 -19.22 -5.11 -4.68
CA VAL A 64 -20.34 -5.01 -5.62
C VAL A 64 -20.15 -6.02 -6.75
N THR A 65 -21.03 -7.02 -6.84
CA THR A 65 -21.05 -8.00 -7.94
C THR A 65 -21.72 -7.44 -9.20
N THR A 66 -21.13 -7.65 -10.38
CA THR A 66 -21.81 -7.44 -11.68
C THR A 66 -22.09 -8.78 -12.39
N ARG A 67 -23.12 -8.79 -13.25
CA ARG A 67 -23.85 -9.99 -13.71
C ARG A 67 -23.25 -10.75 -14.91
N ASN A 68 -22.14 -10.33 -15.53
CA ASN A 68 -21.82 -10.75 -16.90
C ASN A 68 -20.39 -11.29 -17.19
N GLY A 69 -19.62 -11.74 -16.20
CA GLY A 69 -18.48 -12.66 -16.45
C GLY A 69 -17.29 -12.13 -17.27
N SER A 70 -17.26 -10.85 -17.64
CA SER A 70 -16.07 -10.13 -18.08
C SER A 70 -15.52 -9.31 -16.93
N ILE A 71 -14.26 -9.54 -16.56
CA ILE A 71 -13.57 -8.78 -15.52
C ILE A 71 -13.08 -7.46 -16.12
N GLU A 72 -13.80 -6.37 -15.84
CA GLU A 72 -13.29 -5.02 -16.01
C GLU A 72 -12.42 -4.68 -14.77
N PRO A 73 -11.20 -4.12 -14.93
CA PRO A 73 -10.36 -3.70 -13.81
C PRO A 73 -11.07 -2.75 -12.82
N ASP A 74 -12.07 -2.01 -13.31
CA ASP A 74 -12.89 -1.07 -12.53
C ASP A 74 -13.95 -1.75 -11.63
N ALA A 75 -14.20 -3.05 -11.80
CA ALA A 75 -15.27 -3.76 -11.10
C ALA A 75 -14.93 -4.16 -9.65
N PHE A 76 -13.65 -4.15 -9.27
CA PHE A 76 -13.20 -4.76 -8.01
C PHE A 76 -13.16 -3.81 -6.80
N SER A 77 -13.02 -2.50 -7.00
CA SER A 77 -12.88 -1.55 -5.88
C SER A 77 -13.91 -0.42 -5.87
N GLY A 78 -14.74 -0.30 -6.91
CA GLY A 78 -15.59 0.87 -7.14
C GLY A 78 -14.82 2.18 -7.36
N LYS A 79 -13.47 2.14 -7.43
CA LYS A 79 -12.61 3.29 -7.72
C LYS A 79 -12.02 3.17 -9.12
N THR A 80 -12.20 4.23 -9.92
CA THR A 80 -11.63 4.35 -11.27
C THR A 80 -10.19 4.88 -11.20
N VAL A 81 -9.28 4.30 -11.99
CA VAL A 81 -7.89 4.78 -12.07
C VAL A 81 -7.84 6.16 -12.74
N LYS A 82 -7.19 7.11 -12.09
CA LYS A 82 -6.97 8.47 -12.60
C LYS A 82 -5.67 8.58 -13.38
N ASP A 83 -4.57 8.12 -12.80
CA ASP A 83 -3.25 8.14 -13.45
C ASP A 83 -2.32 7.10 -12.84
N ILE A 84 -1.35 6.64 -13.65
CA ILE A 84 -0.30 5.71 -13.25
C ILE A 84 1.06 6.35 -13.53
N LYS A 85 1.97 6.29 -12.56
CA LYS A 85 3.36 6.75 -12.69
C LYS A 85 4.33 5.62 -12.39
N THR A 86 5.24 5.36 -13.32
CA THR A 86 6.37 4.44 -13.12
C THR A 86 7.50 5.17 -12.42
N VAL A 87 8.03 4.56 -11.37
CA VAL A 87 9.27 4.97 -10.70
C VAL A 87 10.36 3.98 -11.08
N TYR A 88 11.48 4.51 -11.55
CA TYR A 88 12.62 3.73 -12.02
C TYR A 88 13.71 3.65 -10.96
N GLY A 89 14.37 2.49 -10.89
CA GLY A 89 15.59 2.28 -10.10
C GLY A 89 16.82 2.95 -10.72
N GLU A 90 17.98 2.82 -10.07
CA GLU A 90 19.24 3.41 -10.53
C GLU A 90 19.70 2.89 -11.90
N ASP A 91 19.35 1.66 -12.24
CA ASP A 91 19.66 0.98 -13.50
C ASP A 91 18.61 1.27 -14.60
N ASN A 92 17.71 2.22 -14.36
CA ASN A 92 16.61 2.60 -15.25
C ASN A 92 15.59 1.48 -15.49
N THR A 93 15.54 0.46 -14.64
CA THR A 93 14.48 -0.55 -14.64
C THR A 93 13.26 -0.06 -13.85
N PRO A 94 12.02 -0.42 -14.23
CA PRO A 94 10.85 -0.13 -13.40
C PRO A 94 11.01 -0.80 -12.03
N SER A 95 10.90 -0.02 -10.95
CA SER A 95 10.99 -0.53 -9.57
C SER A 95 9.62 -0.59 -8.90
N MET A 96 8.77 0.42 -9.13
CA MET A 96 7.41 0.47 -8.59
C MET A 96 6.47 1.33 -9.44
N TYR A 97 5.17 1.15 -9.25
CA TYR A 97 4.10 1.90 -9.91
C TYR A 97 3.22 2.61 -8.89
N ILE A 98 3.02 3.92 -9.06
CA ILE A 98 2.09 4.72 -8.26
C ILE A 98 0.78 4.84 -9.04
N ILE A 99 -0.31 4.29 -8.49
CA ILE A 99 -1.63 4.27 -9.10
C ILE A 99 -2.54 5.19 -8.29
N ASN A 100 -2.92 6.33 -8.86
CA ASN A 100 -3.86 7.28 -8.25
C ASN A 100 -5.29 7.01 -8.74
N TYR A 101 -6.28 7.21 -7.86
CA TYR A 101 -7.70 6.98 -8.17
C TYR A 101 -8.51 8.28 -8.24
N GLU A 102 -9.60 8.25 -8.99
CA GLU A 102 -10.61 9.30 -8.98
C GLU A 102 -11.26 9.40 -7.58
N GLY A 103 -11.61 10.62 -7.16
CA GLY A 103 -12.17 10.85 -5.82
C GLY A 103 -11.17 10.72 -4.66
N GLY A 104 -9.90 10.41 -4.94
CA GLY A 104 -8.85 10.28 -3.94
C GLY A 104 -8.50 8.82 -3.63
N GLY A 105 -7.30 8.62 -3.09
CA GLY A 105 -6.69 7.33 -2.84
C GLY A 105 -5.53 7.03 -3.80
N PHE A 106 -4.59 6.22 -3.34
CA PHE A 106 -3.50 5.67 -4.14
C PHE A 106 -3.11 4.27 -3.67
N VAL A 107 -2.51 3.49 -4.57
CA VAL A 107 -1.80 2.24 -4.25
C VAL A 107 -0.44 2.29 -4.96
N ILE A 108 0.63 1.97 -4.26
CA ILE A 108 1.98 1.77 -4.82
C ILE A 108 2.26 0.27 -4.86
N VAL A 109 2.53 -0.24 -6.07
CA VAL A 109 2.76 -1.66 -6.34
C VAL A 109 4.20 -1.88 -6.79
N GLY A 110 4.85 -2.94 -6.31
CA GLY A 110 6.20 -3.32 -6.77
C GLY A 110 6.23 -3.76 -8.23
N ALA A 111 7.36 -3.58 -8.91
CA ALA A 111 7.55 -4.04 -10.29
C ALA A 111 8.24 -5.42 -10.39
N THR A 112 8.44 -6.11 -9.27
CA THR A 112 9.01 -7.46 -9.20
C THR A 112 8.32 -8.32 -8.14
N LYS A 113 8.13 -9.61 -8.44
CA LYS A 113 7.63 -10.64 -7.53
C LYS A 113 8.64 -11.05 -6.46
N ASN A 114 9.89 -10.61 -6.59
CA ASN A 114 10.95 -10.86 -5.60
C ASN A 114 10.87 -9.87 -4.41
N TYR A 115 9.85 -9.01 -4.35
CA TYR A 115 9.62 -8.10 -3.24
C TYR A 115 8.13 -7.99 -2.87
N TYR A 116 7.75 -7.17 -1.89
CA TYR A 116 6.34 -7.06 -1.46
C TYR A 116 5.44 -6.49 -2.58
N PRO A 117 4.21 -7.03 -2.78
CA PRO A 117 3.32 -6.54 -3.82
C PRO A 117 2.79 -5.13 -3.57
N ILE A 118 2.32 -4.86 -2.35
CA ILE A 118 1.76 -3.56 -1.99
C ILE A 118 2.77 -2.85 -1.11
N LEU A 119 3.40 -1.81 -1.64
CA LEU A 119 4.45 -1.04 -0.98
C LEU A 119 3.87 0.09 -0.13
N ALA A 120 2.82 0.74 -0.63
CA ALA A 120 2.11 1.76 0.10
C ALA A 120 0.69 1.94 -0.40
N TYR A 121 -0.20 2.52 0.41
CA TYR A 121 -1.55 2.87 -0.03
C TYR A 121 -2.16 4.01 0.80
N SER A 122 -3.22 4.61 0.26
CA SER A 122 -4.12 5.51 0.98
C SER A 122 -5.53 5.37 0.44
N ASP A 123 -6.53 5.35 1.32
CA ASP A 123 -7.93 5.27 0.90
C ASP A 123 -8.47 6.59 0.34
N THR A 124 -7.85 7.71 0.72
CA THR A 124 -8.40 9.07 0.52
C THR A 124 -7.43 10.06 -0.09
N ASN A 125 -6.12 9.96 0.15
CA ASN A 125 -5.15 10.92 -0.37
C ASN A 125 -4.61 10.49 -1.74
N SER A 126 -4.03 11.42 -2.51
CA SER A 126 -3.38 11.12 -3.79
C SER A 126 -1.93 11.60 -3.77
N ILE A 127 -1.10 11.03 -4.64
CA ILE A 127 0.31 11.40 -4.78
C ILE A 127 0.49 12.25 -6.03
N ASN A 128 0.93 13.48 -5.83
CA ASN A 128 1.62 14.24 -6.87
C ASN A 128 3.11 13.99 -6.69
N ILE A 129 3.72 13.17 -7.55
CA ILE A 129 5.10 12.70 -7.37
C ILE A 129 6.12 13.85 -7.33
N GLU A 130 5.94 14.90 -8.13
CA GLU A 130 6.86 16.05 -8.17
C GLU A 130 6.87 16.83 -6.85
N LYS A 131 5.71 16.91 -6.18
CA LYS A 131 5.60 17.50 -4.84
C LYS A 131 6.04 16.53 -3.76
N ALA A 132 5.63 15.26 -3.84
CA ALA A 132 5.95 14.26 -2.83
C ALA A 132 7.47 14.04 -2.71
N LYS A 133 8.22 14.13 -3.81
CA LYS A 133 9.69 14.06 -3.84
C LYS A 133 10.41 15.14 -3.03
N GLN A 134 9.71 16.19 -2.62
CA GLN A 134 10.28 17.25 -1.77
C GLN A 134 9.97 17.02 -0.28
N SER A 135 9.30 15.92 0.06
CA SER A 135 8.96 15.51 1.42
C SER A 135 9.67 14.21 1.82
N GLY A 136 9.41 13.74 3.04
CA GLY A 136 9.93 12.47 3.56
C GLY A 136 9.54 11.25 2.73
N PHE A 137 8.51 11.35 1.89
CA PHE A 137 8.18 10.34 0.89
C PHE A 137 9.39 10.00 0.00
N SER A 138 10.25 10.98 -0.34
CA SER A 138 11.45 10.72 -1.14
C SER A 138 12.45 9.78 -0.45
N ILE A 139 12.61 9.91 0.86
CA ILE A 139 13.50 9.07 1.67
C ILE A 139 12.97 7.64 1.67
N TRP A 140 11.69 7.46 1.98
CA TRP A 140 11.05 6.13 1.92
C TRP A 140 11.13 5.50 0.53
N MET A 141 10.92 6.29 -0.53
CA MET A 141 10.98 5.81 -1.91
C MET A 141 12.40 5.38 -2.30
N ASP A 142 13.43 6.14 -1.93
CA ASP A 142 14.84 5.80 -2.19
C ASP A 142 15.24 4.51 -1.42
N GLU A 143 14.84 4.39 -0.14
CA GLU A 143 15.03 3.16 0.66
C GLU A 143 14.33 1.94 0.03
N THR A 144 13.10 2.13 -0.46
CA THR A 144 12.31 1.05 -1.05
C THR A 144 12.90 0.61 -2.39
N ASN A 145 13.34 1.53 -3.25
CA ASN A 145 14.05 1.22 -4.49
C ASN A 145 15.30 0.37 -4.21
N TRP A 146 16.07 0.72 -3.18
CA TRP A 146 17.24 -0.05 -2.77
C TRP A 146 16.85 -1.44 -2.25
N ALA A 147 15.85 -1.53 -1.38
CA ALA A 147 15.37 -2.80 -0.84
C ALA A 147 14.87 -3.74 -1.94
N ILE A 148 14.20 -3.21 -2.97
CA ILE A 148 13.77 -3.96 -4.15
C ILE A 148 15.00 -4.50 -4.91
N LYS A 149 16.00 -3.66 -5.18
CA LYS A 149 17.24 -4.06 -5.88
C LYS A 149 17.99 -5.17 -5.13
N GLU A 150 18.09 -5.08 -3.81
CA GLU A 150 18.79 -6.07 -2.99
C GLU A 150 17.96 -7.35 -2.77
N SER A 151 16.64 -7.31 -3.03
CA SER A 151 15.76 -8.45 -2.81
C SER A 151 16.15 -9.67 -3.65
N ASP A 152 16.68 -9.43 -4.87
CA ASP A 152 17.16 -10.49 -5.76
C ASP A 152 18.37 -11.26 -5.22
N MET A 153 19.10 -10.69 -4.26
CA MET A 153 20.26 -11.32 -3.61
C MET A 153 19.88 -12.11 -2.35
N GLN A 154 18.61 -12.14 -1.97
CA GLN A 154 18.14 -12.93 -0.83
C GLN A 154 18.20 -14.43 -1.13
N ASN A 155 18.20 -15.24 -0.06
CA ASN A 155 18.20 -16.69 -0.21
C ASN A 155 16.88 -17.19 -0.82
N ALA A 156 16.90 -18.41 -1.37
CA ALA A 156 15.75 -19.00 -2.07
C ALA A 156 14.49 -19.13 -1.20
N GLU A 157 14.63 -19.32 0.11
CA GLU A 157 13.49 -19.40 1.04
C GLU A 157 12.84 -18.02 1.22
N THR A 158 13.63 -16.97 1.42
CA THR A 158 13.13 -15.58 1.47
C THR A 158 12.44 -15.18 0.18
N LEU A 159 13.03 -15.50 -0.98
CA LEU A 159 12.43 -15.23 -2.28
C LEU A 159 11.13 -16.01 -2.49
N ALA A 160 11.07 -17.28 -2.07
CA ALA A 160 9.84 -18.07 -2.14
C ALA A 160 8.73 -17.47 -1.25
N ASN A 161 9.08 -17.01 -0.05
CA ASN A 161 8.15 -16.32 0.85
C ASN A 161 7.66 -14.98 0.26
N MET A 162 8.55 -14.22 -0.38
CA MET A 162 8.16 -12.98 -1.08
C MET A 162 7.27 -13.27 -2.30
N ARG A 163 7.51 -14.36 -3.03
CA ARG A 163 6.68 -14.75 -4.19
C ARG A 163 5.32 -15.30 -3.80
N SER A 164 5.19 -16.06 -2.70
CA SER A 164 3.89 -16.57 -2.22
C SER A 164 2.94 -15.44 -1.84
N MET A 165 3.48 -14.29 -1.43
CA MET A 165 2.73 -13.08 -1.15
C MET A 165 2.05 -12.46 -2.39
N TRP A 166 2.50 -12.81 -3.60
CA TRP A 166 1.89 -12.40 -4.88
C TRP A 166 0.78 -13.35 -5.33
N GLU A 167 0.82 -14.62 -4.93
CA GLU A 167 -0.20 -15.62 -5.31
C GLU A 167 -1.62 -15.20 -4.92
N ALA A 168 -1.77 -14.41 -3.85
CA ALA A 168 -3.06 -13.83 -3.44
C ALA A 168 -3.69 -12.90 -4.49
N TYR A 169 -2.89 -12.39 -5.43
CA TYR A 169 -3.29 -11.48 -6.50
C TYR A 169 -3.19 -12.12 -7.89
N GLU A 170 -2.75 -13.37 -7.98
CA GLU A 170 -2.68 -14.10 -9.23
C GLU A 170 -4.05 -14.77 -9.47
N ILE A 171 -4.85 -14.16 -10.34
CA ILE A 171 -6.00 -14.86 -10.90
C ILE A 171 -5.41 -15.97 -11.78
N LEU A 172 -5.45 -17.21 -11.28
CA LEU A 172 -5.19 -18.36 -12.13
C LEU A 172 -6.08 -18.20 -13.36
N PRO A 173 -5.54 -18.17 -14.59
CA PRO A 173 -6.38 -18.12 -15.76
C PRO A 173 -7.35 -19.27 -15.62
N ALA A 174 -8.65 -18.95 -15.61
CA ALA A 174 -9.68 -19.95 -15.75
C ALA A 174 -9.26 -20.74 -16.98
N THR A 175 -8.69 -21.93 -16.77
CA THR A 175 -8.22 -22.74 -17.86
C THR A 175 -9.40 -22.81 -18.80
N THR A 176 -9.23 -22.36 -20.04
CA THR A 176 -10.22 -22.48 -21.10
C THR A 176 -10.41 -23.98 -21.33
N ARG A 177 -11.12 -24.62 -20.41
CA ARG A 177 -11.58 -25.99 -20.46
C ARG A 177 -13.01 -25.86 -20.94
N ASP A 178 -13.32 -26.61 -21.98
CA ASP A 178 -14.68 -26.81 -22.45
C ASP A 178 -15.62 -26.89 -21.24
N ALA A 179 -16.53 -25.92 -21.12
CA ALA A 179 -17.47 -25.85 -20.02
C ALA A 179 -18.40 -27.07 -20.12
N THR A 180 -18.01 -28.15 -19.45
CA THR A 180 -18.89 -29.29 -19.22
C THR A 180 -20.03 -28.84 -18.30
N SER A 181 -21.19 -29.50 -18.36
CA SER A 181 -22.32 -29.17 -17.46
C SER A 181 -21.91 -29.17 -15.99
N ASP A 182 -20.99 -30.08 -15.63
CA ASP A 182 -20.50 -30.28 -14.28
C ASP A 182 -19.66 -29.08 -13.80
N HIS A 183 -18.86 -28.48 -14.68
CA HIS A 183 -18.08 -27.30 -14.32
C HIS A 183 -18.98 -26.07 -14.07
N TYR A 184 -20.04 -25.91 -14.86
CA TYR A 184 -21.03 -24.85 -14.65
C TYR A 184 -21.84 -25.04 -13.36
N SER A 185 -22.26 -26.28 -13.07
CA SER A 185 -22.96 -26.59 -11.82
C SER A 185 -22.07 -26.37 -10.60
N ASP A 186 -20.82 -26.83 -10.65
CA ASP A 186 -19.87 -26.65 -9.55
C ASP A 186 -19.60 -25.17 -9.28
N GLY A 187 -19.41 -24.37 -10.33
CA GLY A 187 -19.24 -22.93 -10.20
C GLY A 187 -20.47 -22.22 -9.62
N THR A 188 -21.68 -22.72 -9.88
CA THR A 188 -22.90 -22.18 -9.27
C THR A 188 -22.96 -22.50 -7.78
N MET A 189 -22.71 -23.75 -7.41
CA MET A 189 -22.67 -24.18 -6.02
C MET A 189 -21.58 -23.48 -5.21
N PHE A 190 -20.41 -23.27 -5.81
CA PHE A 190 -19.31 -22.52 -5.21
C PHE A 190 -19.78 -21.11 -4.82
N ARG A 191 -20.41 -20.38 -5.75
CA ARG A 191 -20.92 -19.01 -5.48
C ARG A 191 -22.01 -18.98 -4.42
N GLU A 192 -22.95 -19.92 -4.46
CA GLU A 192 -24.01 -20.04 -3.46
C GLU A 192 -23.42 -20.28 -2.06
N ARG A 193 -22.48 -21.22 -1.94
CA ARG A 193 -21.84 -21.53 -0.67
C ARG A 193 -20.98 -20.37 -0.15
N LEU A 194 -20.28 -19.66 -1.02
CA LEU A 194 -19.55 -18.44 -0.63
C LEU A 194 -20.51 -17.40 -0.02
N GLY A 195 -21.67 -17.16 -0.63
CA GLY A 195 -22.68 -16.24 -0.09
C GLY A 195 -23.15 -16.62 1.32
N GLU A 196 -23.33 -17.91 1.58
CA GLU A 196 -23.64 -18.41 2.93
C GLU A 196 -22.49 -18.19 3.91
N LEU A 197 -21.25 -18.51 3.51
CA LEU A 197 -20.07 -18.40 4.36
C LEU A 197 -19.75 -16.95 4.74
N TYR A 198 -19.95 -15.98 3.84
CA TYR A 198 -19.85 -14.55 4.17
C TYR A 198 -20.81 -14.13 5.29
N THR A 199 -21.97 -14.79 5.38
CA THR A 199 -22.95 -14.53 6.46
C THR A 199 -22.56 -15.24 7.75
N LEU A 200 -22.06 -16.48 7.66
CA LEU A 200 -21.71 -17.32 8.81
C LEU A 200 -20.40 -16.91 9.49
N CYS A 201 -19.44 -16.40 8.73
CA CYS A 201 -18.09 -16.11 9.22
C CYS A 201 -17.70 -14.66 8.90
N PRO A 202 -18.30 -13.67 9.59
CA PRO A 202 -17.96 -12.27 9.37
C PRO A 202 -16.48 -12.00 9.66
N GLY A 203 -15.81 -11.29 8.75
CA GLY A 203 -14.38 -10.98 8.84
C GLY A 203 -13.44 -12.04 8.25
N TYR A 204 -13.98 -13.15 7.72
CA TYR A 204 -13.20 -14.08 6.91
C TYR A 204 -13.24 -13.69 5.43
N SER A 205 -12.11 -13.88 4.75
CA SER A 205 -12.00 -13.92 3.30
C SER A 205 -12.16 -15.35 2.82
N PHE A 206 -12.62 -15.53 1.58
CA PHE A 206 -12.81 -16.85 0.98
C PHE A 206 -12.22 -16.90 -0.42
N GLY A 207 -11.62 -18.04 -0.76
CA GLY A 207 -11.06 -18.28 -2.08
C GLY A 207 -10.98 -19.77 -2.42
N PRO A 208 -10.58 -20.10 -3.66
CA PRO A 208 -10.22 -21.46 -4.02
C PRO A 208 -9.02 -21.97 -3.21
N LEU A 209 -8.74 -23.27 -3.25
CA LEU A 209 -7.66 -23.85 -2.44
C LEU A 209 -6.30 -23.21 -2.74
N SER A 210 -6.04 -22.79 -3.99
CA SER A 210 -4.82 -22.09 -4.37
C SER A 210 -4.54 -20.83 -3.54
N SER A 211 -5.57 -20.14 -3.04
CA SER A 211 -5.42 -18.98 -2.16
C SER A 211 -4.72 -19.32 -0.84
N ALA A 212 -4.72 -20.59 -0.42
CA ALA A 212 -4.06 -21.00 0.82
C ALA A 212 -2.53 -21.10 0.71
N ARG A 213 -1.96 -21.10 -0.51
CA ARG A 213 -0.51 -21.12 -0.71
C ARG A 213 0.19 -19.89 -0.12
N SER A 214 -0.52 -18.76 -0.09
CA SER A 214 0.03 -17.50 0.42
C SER A 214 0.20 -17.47 1.94
N PHE A 215 -0.37 -18.43 2.68
CA PHE A 215 -0.34 -18.44 4.15
C PHE A 215 -0.16 -19.82 4.81
N LEU A 216 -0.06 -20.90 4.03
CA LEU A 216 0.26 -22.24 4.52
C LEU A 216 1.67 -22.65 4.13
N SER A 217 2.31 -23.46 4.99
CA SER A 217 3.54 -24.13 4.60
C SER A 217 3.29 -25.01 3.38
N GLN A 218 4.34 -25.24 2.57
CA GLN A 218 4.22 -26.12 1.41
C GLN A 218 3.65 -27.49 1.79
N SER A 219 4.11 -28.07 2.91
CA SER A 219 3.61 -29.34 3.42
C SER A 219 2.14 -29.31 3.84
N ASP A 220 1.69 -28.23 4.48
CA ASP A 220 0.29 -28.11 4.88
C ASP A 220 -0.62 -27.93 3.66
N TYR A 221 -0.19 -27.10 2.71
CA TYR A 221 -0.90 -26.91 1.45
C TYR A 221 -1.00 -28.22 0.65
N GLU A 222 0.10 -28.95 0.50
CA GLU A 222 0.12 -30.25 -0.19
C GLU A 222 -0.81 -31.26 0.49
N SER A 223 -0.85 -31.29 1.82
CA SER A 223 -1.80 -32.14 2.57
C SER A 223 -3.27 -31.80 2.25
N LEU A 224 -3.62 -30.52 2.08
CA LEU A 224 -4.97 -30.12 1.70
C LEU A 224 -5.29 -30.48 0.24
N VAL A 225 -4.31 -30.38 -0.67
CA VAL A 225 -4.45 -30.80 -2.07
C VAL A 225 -4.67 -32.30 -2.17
N GLU A 226 -3.93 -33.11 -1.41
CA GLU A 226 -4.12 -34.56 -1.34
C GLU A 226 -5.54 -34.92 -0.88
N LYS A 227 -6.06 -34.22 0.14
CA LYS A 227 -7.46 -34.40 0.59
C LYS A 227 -8.47 -33.99 -0.47
N ALA A 228 -8.26 -32.86 -1.15
CA ALA A 228 -9.15 -32.42 -2.23
C ALA A 228 -9.22 -33.47 -3.36
N ASN A 229 -8.06 -33.97 -3.78
CA ASN A 229 -7.95 -35.04 -4.78
C ASN A 229 -8.62 -36.34 -4.32
N PHE A 230 -8.42 -36.73 -3.05
CA PHE A 230 -9.06 -37.91 -2.47
C PHE A 230 -10.59 -37.82 -2.51
N TYR A 231 -11.15 -36.64 -2.25
CA TYR A 231 -12.60 -36.41 -2.31
C TYR A 231 -13.14 -36.11 -3.72
N GLY A 232 -12.27 -36.02 -4.73
CA GLY A 232 -12.65 -35.63 -6.09
C GLY A 232 -13.11 -34.17 -6.21
N SER A 233 -12.74 -33.33 -5.24
CA SER A 233 -13.04 -31.89 -5.20
C SER A 233 -12.05 -31.14 -6.10
N PRO A 234 -12.50 -30.45 -7.16
CA PRO A 234 -11.63 -29.62 -7.97
C PRO A 234 -10.98 -28.53 -7.12
N LEU A 235 -9.70 -28.23 -7.34
CA LEU A 235 -8.98 -27.24 -6.51
C LEU A 235 -9.60 -25.84 -6.65
N GLU A 236 -10.07 -25.48 -7.84
CA GLU A 236 -10.77 -24.22 -8.14
C GLU A 236 -12.14 -24.09 -7.43
N PHE A 237 -12.74 -25.21 -6.99
CA PHE A 237 -14.03 -25.23 -6.29
C PHE A 237 -13.91 -25.73 -4.86
N THR A 238 -12.69 -25.95 -4.36
CA THR A 238 -12.43 -26.24 -2.94
C THR A 238 -12.30 -24.91 -2.22
N ILE A 239 -13.20 -24.63 -1.28
CA ILE A 239 -13.28 -23.34 -0.59
C ILE A 239 -12.30 -23.34 0.58
N VAL A 240 -11.51 -22.28 0.69
CA VAL A 240 -10.74 -21.98 1.89
C VAL A 240 -11.25 -20.68 2.47
N GLY A 241 -11.71 -20.74 3.73
CA GLY A 241 -12.01 -19.55 4.51
C GLY A 241 -10.82 -19.22 5.39
N TYR A 242 -10.35 -17.97 5.37
CA TYR A 242 -9.22 -17.53 6.16
C TYR A 242 -9.41 -16.12 6.72
N ASN A 243 -8.85 -15.89 7.91
CA ASN A 243 -8.79 -14.59 8.56
C ASN A 243 -7.41 -14.42 9.17
N SER A 244 -6.73 -13.35 8.83
CA SER A 244 -5.45 -12.97 9.43
C SER A 244 -5.69 -12.20 10.72
N ASN A 245 -4.82 -12.38 11.70
CA ASN A 245 -4.82 -11.52 12.90
C ASN A 245 -4.27 -10.14 12.55
N ASN A 246 -5.01 -9.38 11.76
CA ASN A 246 -4.63 -8.02 11.38
C ASN A 246 -4.79 -7.10 12.58
N ARG A 247 -3.77 -6.30 12.86
CA ARG A 247 -3.81 -5.25 13.88
C ARG A 247 -3.66 -3.92 13.18
N LYS A 248 -4.57 -2.98 13.41
CA LYS A 248 -4.48 -1.62 12.87
C LYS A 248 -4.78 -0.60 13.96
N VAL A 249 -3.86 0.34 14.15
CA VAL A 249 -4.05 1.53 14.99
C VAL A 249 -3.68 2.75 14.16
N GLY A 250 -4.55 3.76 14.18
CA GLY A 250 -4.37 5.01 13.48
C GLY A 250 -5.08 5.10 12.12
N PRO A 251 -4.94 6.23 11.40
CA PRO A 251 -4.11 7.39 11.77
C PRO A 251 -4.59 8.02 13.08
N LEU A 252 -3.67 8.23 14.03
CA LEU A 252 -3.96 8.83 15.33
C LEU A 252 -4.25 10.32 15.19
N MET A 253 -3.67 10.95 14.17
CA MET A 253 -3.74 12.38 13.94
C MET A 253 -4.69 12.69 12.80
N ASN A 254 -5.45 13.78 12.97
CA ASN A 254 -6.34 14.29 11.93
C ASN A 254 -5.73 15.45 11.14
N THR A 255 -4.59 15.99 11.60
CA THR A 255 -3.96 17.18 11.04
C THR A 255 -3.40 16.91 9.64
N LYS A 256 -3.58 17.88 8.74
CA LYS A 256 -3.01 17.91 7.40
C LYS A 256 -2.28 19.23 7.22
N TRP A 257 -1.40 19.57 8.16
CA TRP A 257 -0.71 20.86 8.16
C TRP A 257 0.43 20.89 7.13
N GLY A 258 0.81 22.10 6.73
CA GLY A 258 1.85 22.35 5.73
C GLY A 258 2.75 23.50 6.16
N GLN A 259 3.83 23.73 5.40
CA GLN A 259 4.89 24.65 5.81
C GLN A 259 4.72 26.09 5.35
N GLU A 260 3.87 26.36 4.35
CA GLU A 260 3.78 27.66 3.68
C GLU A 260 2.38 28.28 3.80
N GLY A 261 2.18 29.41 3.12
CA GLY A 261 0.92 30.11 3.05
C GLY A 261 0.44 30.54 4.43
N GLY A 262 -0.83 30.29 4.72
CA GLY A 262 -1.41 30.69 6.01
C GLY A 262 -0.76 30.00 7.22
N TYR A 263 -0.01 28.91 7.07
CA TYR A 263 0.68 28.27 8.20
C TYR A 263 1.94 29.02 8.63
N SER A 264 2.63 29.69 7.69
CA SER A 264 3.85 30.47 7.94
C SER A 264 3.61 31.96 8.15
N ALA A 265 2.36 32.41 8.26
CA ALA A 265 2.00 33.83 8.33
C ALA A 265 2.63 34.61 9.52
N LEU A 266 3.03 33.92 10.59
CA LEU A 266 3.72 34.52 11.74
C LEU A 266 5.22 34.18 11.79
N CYS A 267 5.74 33.47 10.78
CA CYS A 267 7.17 33.20 10.65
C CYS A 267 7.91 34.46 10.13
N PRO A 268 9.20 34.65 10.47
CA PRO A 268 10.01 35.75 9.94
C PRO A 268 9.96 35.83 8.42
N ASN A 269 9.64 37.02 7.89
CA ASN A 269 9.46 37.29 6.46
C ASN A 269 8.41 36.41 5.76
N GLU A 270 7.50 35.78 6.52
CA GLU A 270 6.53 34.79 6.03
C GLU A 270 7.17 33.59 5.31
N TYR A 271 8.46 33.36 5.54
CA TYR A 271 9.21 32.22 5.02
C TYR A 271 8.64 30.90 5.54
N PRO A 272 8.84 29.78 4.82
CA PRO A 272 8.32 28.48 5.21
C PRO A 272 8.60 28.16 6.68
N ALA A 273 7.65 27.53 7.36
CA ALA A 273 7.74 27.19 8.77
C ALA A 273 8.86 26.18 9.10
N GLY A 274 9.22 25.33 8.13
CA GLY A 274 10.16 24.23 8.28
C GLY A 274 9.48 22.91 8.71
N CYS A 275 9.97 21.79 8.17
CA CYS A 275 9.40 20.46 8.39
C CYS A 275 9.44 20.05 9.87
N VAL A 276 10.52 20.43 10.57
CA VAL A 276 10.69 20.24 12.02
C VAL A 276 9.54 20.89 12.79
N ALA A 277 9.23 22.15 12.50
CA ALA A 277 8.19 22.87 13.22
C ALA A 277 6.80 22.27 12.96
N ILE A 278 6.52 21.88 11.71
CA ILE A 278 5.23 21.25 11.36
C ILE A 278 5.08 19.87 12.00
N ALA A 279 6.11 19.02 11.97
CA ALA A 279 6.07 17.70 12.60
C ALA A 279 5.84 17.82 14.12
N MET A 280 6.54 18.73 14.79
CA MET A 280 6.31 19.04 16.20
C MET A 280 4.89 19.53 16.47
N ALA A 281 4.43 20.54 15.72
CA ALA A 281 3.14 21.19 15.94
C ALA A 281 1.98 20.20 15.78
N GLN A 282 2.07 19.27 14.83
CA GLN A 282 1.05 18.25 14.64
C GLN A 282 0.99 17.24 15.82
N ILE A 283 2.14 16.85 16.38
CA ILE A 283 2.19 15.99 17.58
C ILE A 283 1.68 16.74 18.82
N GLU A 284 2.02 18.02 18.97
CA GLU A 284 1.51 18.85 20.06
C GLU A 284 -0.02 19.04 19.98
N LYS A 285 -0.56 19.22 18.77
CA LYS A 285 -2.00 19.26 18.53
C LYS A 285 -2.70 17.94 18.85
N TYR A 286 -2.05 16.79 18.59
CA TYR A 286 -2.61 15.50 18.99
C TYR A 286 -2.74 15.35 20.51
N HIS A 287 -1.70 15.77 21.25
CA HIS A 287 -1.71 15.70 22.70
C HIS A 287 -2.53 16.81 23.37
N GLU A 288 -2.85 17.87 22.63
CA GLU A 288 -3.41 19.13 23.12
C GLU A 288 -2.62 19.65 24.32
N TRP A 289 -1.30 19.71 24.15
CA TRP A 289 -0.34 20.07 25.18
C TRP A 289 0.82 20.90 24.62
N PRO A 290 1.24 22.00 25.29
CA PRO A 290 0.86 22.45 26.65
C PRO A 290 -0.52 23.13 26.78
N GLN A 291 -1.10 23.14 27.98
CA GLN A 291 -2.44 23.71 28.26
C GLN A 291 -2.60 25.21 27.94
N SER A 292 -1.50 25.94 27.75
CA SER A 292 -1.50 27.38 27.49
C SER A 292 -2.00 27.77 26.10
N PHE A 293 -2.20 26.82 25.19
CA PHE A 293 -2.67 27.09 23.82
C PHE A 293 -4.17 26.85 23.67
N ASP A 294 -4.80 27.61 22.76
CA ASP A 294 -6.16 27.33 22.29
C ASP A 294 -6.15 26.21 21.26
N TRP A 295 -6.12 24.97 21.75
CA TRP A 295 -6.17 23.78 20.89
C TRP A 295 -7.48 23.68 20.13
N SER A 296 -8.60 24.08 20.72
CA SER A 296 -9.93 24.00 20.10
C SER A 296 -10.07 24.92 18.87
N GLY A 297 -9.36 26.04 18.88
CA GLY A 297 -9.27 26.98 17.75
C GLY A 297 -8.38 26.52 16.60
N MET A 298 -7.61 25.42 16.77
CA MET A 298 -6.73 24.89 15.73
C MET A 298 -7.45 23.88 14.85
N ALA A 299 -7.82 24.30 13.64
CA ALA A 299 -8.42 23.41 12.64
C ALA A 299 -7.39 22.36 12.13
N ASN A 300 -7.89 21.18 11.77
CA ASN A 300 -7.03 20.06 11.35
C ASN A 300 -6.48 20.23 9.92
N ASP A 301 -7.22 20.85 9.02
CA ASP A 301 -6.95 20.86 7.58
C ASP A 301 -6.68 22.25 6.99
N ARG A 302 -6.76 23.30 7.82
CA ARG A 302 -6.53 24.68 7.39
C ARG A 302 -5.83 25.51 8.47
N PRO A 303 -5.07 26.54 8.09
CA PRO A 303 -4.42 27.43 9.05
C PRO A 303 -5.43 28.27 9.80
N THR A 304 -5.10 28.57 11.06
CA THR A 304 -5.84 29.44 11.98
C THR A 304 -4.84 30.33 12.72
N SER A 305 -5.30 31.43 13.32
CA SER A 305 -4.43 32.27 14.15
C SER A 305 -3.83 31.49 15.33
N ALA A 306 -4.55 30.49 15.86
CA ALA A 306 -4.05 29.61 16.90
C ALA A 306 -2.90 28.71 16.39
N SER A 307 -3.08 28.03 15.24
CA SER A 307 -2.04 27.17 14.67
C SER A 307 -0.82 27.97 14.21
N GLN A 308 -1.01 29.16 13.64
CA GLN A 308 0.08 30.08 13.29
C GLN A 308 0.92 30.46 14.52
N SER A 309 0.26 30.75 15.64
CA SER A 309 0.93 31.14 16.89
C SER A 309 1.75 29.98 17.46
N LEU A 310 1.21 28.76 17.42
CA LEU A 310 1.94 27.54 17.79
C LEU A 310 3.17 27.34 16.92
N ILE A 311 3.01 27.38 15.59
CA ILE A 311 4.09 27.16 14.62
C ILE A 311 5.22 28.19 14.80
N ALA A 312 4.88 29.47 14.96
CA ALA A 312 5.88 30.51 15.21
C ALA A 312 6.59 30.33 16.56
N MET A 313 5.89 29.88 17.59
CA MET A 313 6.50 29.61 18.91
C MET A 313 7.46 28.42 18.84
N ILE A 314 7.08 27.35 18.16
CA ILE A 314 7.96 26.20 17.91
C ILE A 314 9.19 26.63 17.13
N GLY A 315 9.01 27.43 16.06
CA GLY A 315 10.12 27.98 15.27
C GLY A 315 11.15 28.72 16.13
N LYS A 316 10.70 29.49 17.13
CA LYS A 316 11.59 30.13 18.12
C LYS A 316 12.24 29.09 19.04
N ALA A 317 11.50 28.10 19.52
CA ALA A 317 11.99 27.08 20.44
C ALA A 317 13.08 26.18 19.83
N VAL A 318 13.03 25.97 18.52
CA VAL A 318 14.02 25.17 17.77
C VAL A 318 15.11 26.00 17.10
N ASN A 319 15.19 27.31 17.39
CA ASN A 319 16.13 28.24 16.74
C ASN A 319 16.11 28.13 15.21
N MET A 320 14.92 28.10 14.61
CA MET A 320 14.71 27.85 13.18
C MET A 320 15.52 28.82 12.30
N GLU A 321 16.30 28.27 11.37
CA GLU A 321 16.97 29.03 10.32
C GLU A 321 15.99 29.28 9.17
N TYR A 322 15.32 30.44 9.19
CA TYR A 322 14.34 30.79 8.16
C TYR A 322 14.99 31.21 6.84
N GLY A 323 14.61 30.56 5.74
CA GLY A 323 15.06 30.89 4.39
C GLY A 323 13.89 31.02 3.42
N LYS A 324 14.09 31.75 2.30
CA LYS A 324 13.03 32.03 1.33
C LYS A 324 12.45 30.76 0.71
N ASP A 325 13.30 29.78 0.45
CA ASP A 325 12.94 28.54 -0.25
C ASP A 325 12.78 27.36 0.72
N GLU A 326 13.45 27.40 1.88
CA GLU A 326 13.43 26.35 2.89
C GLU A 326 13.82 26.92 4.27
N SER A 327 13.27 26.34 5.34
CA SER A 327 13.67 26.62 6.71
C SER A 327 14.08 25.34 7.42
N GLY A 328 15.17 25.38 8.19
CA GLY A 328 15.78 24.19 8.78
C GLY A 328 16.09 24.34 10.28
N ALA A 329 15.98 23.22 11.00
CA ALA A 329 16.45 23.06 12.36
C ALA A 329 16.97 21.62 12.53
N SER A 330 17.88 21.39 13.48
CA SER A 330 18.42 20.04 13.71
C SER A 330 17.47 19.17 14.51
N LEU A 331 17.64 17.84 14.46
CA LEU A 331 16.95 16.93 15.39
C LEU A 331 17.22 17.28 16.87
N GLY A 332 18.45 17.73 17.16
CA GLY A 332 18.83 18.19 18.49
C GLY A 332 18.04 19.42 18.94
N ASP A 333 17.73 20.33 18.01
CA ASP A 333 16.84 21.47 18.28
C ASP A 333 15.39 21.02 18.49
N ALA A 334 14.89 20.09 17.66
CA ALA A 334 13.55 19.53 17.82
C ALA A 334 13.35 18.88 19.21
N LYS A 335 14.33 18.07 19.65
CA LYS A 335 14.34 17.49 21.00
C LYS A 335 14.26 18.58 22.08
N ARG A 336 15.13 19.60 22.00
CA ARG A 336 15.13 20.71 22.96
C ARG A 336 13.83 21.50 22.93
N GLY A 337 13.24 21.68 21.75
CA GLY A 337 11.96 22.36 21.55
C GLY A 337 10.83 21.62 22.27
N PHE A 338 10.71 20.30 22.08
CA PHE A 338 9.75 19.48 22.82
C PHE A 338 9.97 19.57 24.33
N GLU A 339 11.21 19.47 24.81
CA GLU A 339 11.53 19.61 26.24
C GLU A 339 11.13 21.00 26.79
N ALA A 340 11.38 22.06 26.02
CA ALA A 340 10.96 23.42 26.37
C ALA A 340 9.44 23.59 26.39
N MET A 341 8.70 22.81 25.60
CA MET A 341 7.24 22.76 25.56
C MET A 341 6.64 21.79 26.60
N GLY A 342 7.46 21.23 27.50
CA GLY A 342 7.00 20.38 28.60
C GLY A 342 6.75 18.93 28.20
N TYR A 343 7.59 18.38 27.33
CA TYR A 343 7.59 16.96 26.98
C TYR A 343 8.79 16.24 27.59
N ALA A 344 8.59 14.99 27.99
CA ALA A 344 9.68 14.02 28.11
C ALA A 344 9.98 13.47 26.71
N VAL A 345 11.27 13.42 26.35
CA VAL A 345 11.73 13.03 25.02
C VAL A 345 12.78 11.92 25.11
N SER A 346 12.55 10.81 24.41
CA SER A 346 13.57 9.79 24.15
C SER A 346 13.97 9.84 22.68
N LYS A 347 15.28 10.01 22.43
CA LYS A 347 15.87 9.95 21.09
C LYS A 347 16.48 8.56 20.89
N LYS A 348 16.18 7.90 19.78
CA LYS A 348 16.76 6.61 19.39
C LYS A 348 16.97 6.55 17.88
N ASP A 349 17.85 5.68 17.43
CA ASP A 349 17.88 5.25 16.04
C ASP A 349 16.53 4.61 15.66
N HIS A 350 16.19 4.66 14.38
CA HIS A 350 14.93 4.08 13.91
C HIS A 350 14.94 2.56 14.11
N ASP A 351 13.94 2.09 14.84
CA ASP A 351 13.65 0.67 15.05
C ASP A 351 12.15 0.45 14.92
N MET A 352 11.75 -0.51 14.07
CA MET A 352 10.34 -0.73 13.76
C MET A 352 9.55 -1.21 14.98
N TRP A 353 10.17 -2.03 15.84
CA TRP A 353 9.52 -2.56 17.03
C TRP A 353 9.26 -1.47 18.07
N ASP A 354 10.19 -0.53 18.24
CA ASP A 354 9.99 0.64 19.09
C ASP A 354 8.85 1.53 18.55
N VAL A 355 8.77 1.74 17.23
CA VAL A 355 7.68 2.51 16.59
C VAL A 355 6.33 1.81 16.79
N GLU A 356 6.27 0.51 16.48
CA GLU A 356 5.09 -0.33 16.71
C GLU A 356 4.63 -0.25 18.15
N SER A 357 5.57 -0.43 19.10
CA SER A 357 5.26 -0.45 20.52
C SER A 357 4.66 0.88 20.98
N GLU A 358 5.22 2.00 20.51
CA GLU A 358 4.72 3.34 20.84
C GLU A 358 3.32 3.57 20.26
N ILE A 359 3.06 3.15 19.01
CA ILE A 359 1.75 3.30 18.39
C ILE A 359 0.71 2.38 19.03
N TYR A 360 1.02 1.09 19.13
CA TYR A 360 0.06 0.06 19.51
C TYR A 360 -0.26 0.01 21.00
N PHE A 361 0.73 0.26 21.86
CA PHE A 361 0.56 0.12 23.31
C PHE A 361 0.54 1.46 24.04
N ARG A 362 1.12 2.52 23.46
CA ARG A 362 1.07 3.86 24.05
C ARG A 362 0.08 4.79 23.36
N GLY A 363 -0.32 4.49 22.13
CA GLY A 363 -1.21 5.35 21.35
C GLY A 363 -0.60 6.72 21.10
N ARG A 364 0.72 6.79 20.85
CA ARG A 364 1.42 8.07 20.65
C ARG A 364 2.10 8.11 19.27
N PRO A 365 1.90 9.20 18.50
CA PRO A 365 2.64 9.44 17.28
C PRO A 365 4.14 9.58 17.55
N VAL A 366 4.94 9.14 16.58
CA VAL A 366 6.41 9.15 16.64
C VAL A 366 6.92 10.21 15.68
N TYR A 367 7.74 11.14 16.18
CA TYR A 367 8.47 12.09 15.33
C TYR A 367 9.61 11.34 14.63
N MET A 368 9.71 11.46 13.31
CA MET A 368 10.72 10.77 12.50
C MET A 368 11.55 11.79 11.73
N THR A 369 12.84 11.49 11.55
CA THR A 369 13.75 12.23 10.69
C THR A 369 14.59 11.28 9.83
N GLY A 370 15.12 11.80 8.73
CA GLY A 370 16.13 11.11 7.91
C GLY A 370 16.83 12.06 6.94
N ASP A 371 18.06 11.73 6.59
CA ASP A 371 18.90 12.50 5.67
C ASP A 371 19.05 11.82 4.30
N ARG A 372 19.28 12.62 3.25
CA ARG A 372 19.62 12.13 1.91
C ARG A 372 21.08 12.48 1.59
N LYS A 373 21.91 11.48 1.26
CA LYS A 373 23.28 11.72 0.76
C LYS A 373 23.34 11.60 -0.76
N ASN A 374 23.83 12.64 -1.45
CA ASN A 374 24.27 12.51 -2.84
C ASN A 374 25.74 12.08 -2.87
N PHE A 375 26.09 11.22 -3.83
CA PHE A 375 27.43 10.63 -4.03
C PHE A 375 28.49 11.63 -4.52
N ILE A 376 28.69 12.76 -3.80
CA ILE A 376 29.87 13.64 -3.92
C ILE A 376 30.14 14.40 -2.59
N GLY A 377 29.77 13.83 -1.44
CA GLY A 377 30.05 14.44 -0.12
C GLY A 377 29.21 15.69 0.21
N ILE A 378 28.12 15.93 -0.53
CA ILE A 378 27.13 16.97 -0.23
C ILE A 378 25.87 16.27 0.27
N THR A 379 25.72 16.22 1.58
CA THR A 379 24.50 15.79 2.29
C THR A 379 23.41 16.84 2.08
N TRP A 380 22.22 16.44 1.66
CA TRP A 380 21.04 17.30 1.69
C TRP A 380 20.54 17.47 3.13
N LYS A 381 19.90 18.59 3.43
CA LYS A 381 19.24 18.83 4.72
C LYS A 381 18.13 17.78 4.93
N GLY A 382 18.12 17.13 6.10
CA GLY A 382 17.15 16.10 6.45
C GLY A 382 15.70 16.56 6.45
N HIS A 383 14.77 15.61 6.29
CA HIS A 383 13.33 15.87 6.41
C HIS A 383 12.79 15.36 7.74
N ALA A 384 11.79 16.04 8.28
CA ALA A 384 11.06 15.61 9.48
C ALA A 384 9.58 15.35 9.17
N TRP A 385 9.05 14.26 9.70
CA TRP A 385 7.65 13.86 9.53
C TRP A 385 7.13 13.14 10.78
N VAL A 386 5.88 12.67 10.73
CA VAL A 386 5.26 11.97 11.85
C VAL A 386 4.74 10.61 11.39
N CYS A 387 5.08 9.55 12.11
CA CYS A 387 4.38 8.28 12.03
C CYS A 387 3.27 8.27 13.07
N ASP A 388 2.03 8.13 12.64
CA ASP A 388 0.85 8.20 13.51
C ASP A 388 -0.09 6.99 13.33
N GLY A 389 0.39 5.91 12.72
CA GLY A 389 -0.36 4.66 12.67
C GLY A 389 0.54 3.47 12.37
N ALA A 390 0.06 2.28 12.72
CA ALA A 390 0.70 1.01 12.43
C ALA A 390 -0.39 -0.01 12.04
N GLU A 391 -0.14 -0.75 10.97
CA GLU A 391 -1.00 -1.81 10.46
C GLU A 391 -0.16 -3.05 10.20
N GLU A 392 -0.37 -4.08 11.00
CA GLU A 392 0.27 -5.37 10.89
C GLU A 392 -0.70 -6.36 10.26
N TYR A 393 -0.27 -6.97 9.18
CA TYR A 393 -0.83 -8.21 8.64
C TYR A 393 0.01 -9.35 9.18
N GLY A 394 -0.45 -9.95 10.29
CA GLY A 394 0.29 -11.00 10.98
C GLY A 394 0.55 -12.22 10.09
N SER A 395 1.60 -12.98 10.40
CA SER A 395 1.88 -14.30 9.78
C SER A 395 0.95 -15.40 10.29
N SER A 396 0.09 -15.10 11.28
CA SER A 396 -0.86 -16.02 11.84
C SER A 396 -2.25 -15.89 11.20
N TYR A 397 -2.68 -16.97 10.57
CA TYR A 397 -3.99 -17.09 9.94
C TYR A 397 -4.83 -18.12 10.66
N SER A 398 -6.08 -17.77 10.95
CA SER A 398 -7.11 -18.74 11.27
C SER A 398 -7.77 -19.19 9.97
N TYR A 399 -7.82 -20.48 9.68
CA TYR A 399 -8.39 -20.99 8.43
C TYR A 399 -9.20 -22.27 8.61
N PHE A 400 -10.10 -22.50 7.65
CA PHE A 400 -10.83 -23.74 7.45
C PHE A 400 -10.98 -24.06 5.96
N VAL A 401 -11.34 -25.31 5.64
CA VAL A 401 -11.50 -25.77 4.26
C VAL A 401 -12.85 -26.46 4.09
N GLU A 402 -13.51 -26.27 2.96
CA GLU A 402 -14.67 -27.04 2.52
C GLU A 402 -14.44 -27.63 1.12
N TYR A 403 -14.54 -28.95 1.03
CA TYR A 403 -14.41 -29.71 -0.20
C TYR A 403 -15.77 -29.90 -0.85
N LEU A 404 -15.83 -29.82 -2.17
CA LEU A 404 -17.01 -30.18 -2.95
C LEU A 404 -17.05 -31.70 -3.10
N VAL A 405 -17.90 -32.35 -2.31
CA VAL A 405 -18.00 -33.81 -2.23
C VAL A 405 -19.25 -34.34 -2.94
N ASN A 406 -19.30 -35.65 -3.18
CA ASN A 406 -20.46 -36.35 -3.75
C ASN A 406 -20.93 -35.80 -5.12
N ARG A 407 -20.00 -35.25 -5.91
CA ARG A 407 -20.27 -34.57 -7.20
C ARG A 407 -21.11 -35.39 -8.17
N SER A 408 -20.94 -36.71 -8.19
CA SER A 408 -21.66 -37.61 -9.11
C SER A 408 -23.03 -38.08 -8.61
N THR A 409 -23.44 -37.74 -7.39
CA THR A 409 -24.69 -38.25 -6.79
C THR A 409 -25.56 -37.14 -6.20
N ASN A 410 -25.06 -36.47 -5.17
CA ASN A 410 -25.73 -35.35 -4.51
C ASN A 410 -24.64 -34.38 -4.02
N PRO A 411 -24.19 -33.46 -4.89
CA PRO A 411 -23.07 -32.58 -4.57
C PRO A 411 -23.36 -31.73 -3.34
N SER A 412 -22.36 -31.51 -2.50
CA SER A 412 -22.46 -30.64 -1.33
C SER A 412 -21.08 -30.20 -0.85
N TYR A 413 -21.00 -29.07 -0.16
CA TYR A 413 -19.78 -28.66 0.54
C TYR A 413 -19.67 -29.33 1.92
N SER A 414 -18.47 -29.81 2.24
CA SER A 414 -18.15 -30.36 3.56
C SER A 414 -16.69 -30.15 3.91
N SER A 415 -16.39 -29.82 5.17
CA SER A 415 -15.01 -29.80 5.67
C SER A 415 -14.40 -31.20 5.83
N CYS A 416 -15.23 -32.26 5.74
CA CYS A 416 -14.79 -33.65 5.91
C CYS A 416 -13.95 -33.88 7.19
N GLY A 417 -14.31 -33.19 8.28
CA GLY A 417 -13.58 -33.18 9.55
C GLY A 417 -13.11 -31.78 9.95
N PHE A 418 -11.86 -31.68 10.38
CA PHE A 418 -11.19 -30.43 10.75
C PHE A 418 -10.09 -30.08 9.72
N PRO A 419 -9.78 -28.79 9.50
CA PRO A 419 -10.43 -27.61 10.10
C PRO A 419 -11.77 -27.27 9.44
N ASN A 420 -12.76 -26.83 10.25
CA ASN A 420 -14.08 -26.38 9.79
C ASN A 420 -14.43 -25.00 10.38
N TYR A 421 -15.41 -24.30 9.82
CA TYR A 421 -15.67 -22.91 10.20
C TYR A 421 -16.05 -22.68 11.68
N MET A 422 -16.57 -23.70 12.37
CA MET A 422 -16.86 -23.64 13.82
C MET A 422 -15.61 -23.86 14.68
N ASN A 423 -14.59 -24.53 14.11
CA ASN A 423 -13.32 -24.86 14.77
C ASN A 423 -12.19 -24.69 13.75
N PRO A 424 -11.91 -23.44 13.34
CA PRO A 424 -10.81 -23.17 12.43
C PRO A 424 -9.49 -23.50 13.11
N THR A 425 -8.49 -23.86 12.32
CA THR A 425 -7.13 -24.07 12.83
C THR A 425 -6.29 -22.82 12.61
N THR A 426 -5.19 -22.69 13.34
CA THR A 426 -4.24 -21.59 13.16
C THR A 426 -2.96 -22.09 12.53
N THR A 427 -2.48 -21.38 11.51
CA THR A 427 -1.12 -21.51 10.98
C THR A 427 -0.36 -20.24 11.31
N SER A 428 0.97 -20.35 11.46
CA SER A 428 1.88 -19.21 11.52
C SER A 428 2.95 -19.43 10.47
N PHE A 429 2.61 -19.17 9.21
CA PHE A 429 3.50 -19.34 8.06
C PHE A 429 3.42 -18.12 7.15
N GLY A 430 4.57 -17.72 6.59
CA GLY A 430 4.72 -16.51 5.78
C GLY A 430 5.35 -15.34 6.54
N SER A 431 5.81 -14.34 5.79
CA SER A 431 6.33 -13.09 6.33
C SER A 431 5.16 -12.15 6.64
N GLY A 432 4.99 -11.81 7.93
CA GLY A 432 4.07 -10.74 8.32
C GLY A 432 4.47 -9.44 7.61
N ARG A 433 3.49 -8.60 7.28
CA ARG A 433 3.73 -7.27 6.73
C ARG A 433 3.37 -6.24 7.77
N ILE A 434 4.15 -5.18 7.85
CA ILE A 434 3.74 -4.00 8.59
C ILE A 434 3.75 -2.78 7.69
N TYR A 435 2.74 -1.94 7.87
CA TYR A 435 2.67 -0.61 7.31
C TYR A 435 2.63 0.41 8.44
N PHE A 436 3.35 1.51 8.26
CA PHE A 436 3.28 2.67 9.12
C PHE A 436 2.54 3.79 8.40
N HIS A 437 1.59 4.44 9.07
CA HIS A 437 0.93 5.61 8.52
C HIS A 437 1.81 6.83 8.71
N MET A 438 2.17 7.48 7.60
CA MET A 438 3.05 8.64 7.59
C MET A 438 2.28 9.92 7.27
N ASN A 439 2.46 10.93 8.12
CA ASN A 439 2.07 12.29 7.89
C ASN A 439 3.30 13.14 7.56
N TRP A 440 3.45 13.51 6.29
CA TRP A 440 4.65 14.19 5.80
C TRP A 440 4.74 15.67 6.15
N GLY A 441 3.66 16.27 6.67
CA GLY A 441 3.57 17.71 6.93
C GLY A 441 3.43 18.57 5.66
N TRP A 442 2.76 18.01 4.64
CA TRP A 442 2.66 18.56 3.28
C TRP A 442 1.20 18.69 2.82
N TYR A 443 0.35 19.30 3.66
CA TYR A 443 -1.07 19.53 3.35
C TYR A 443 -1.88 18.24 3.13
N GLY A 444 -1.42 17.13 3.72
CA GLY A 444 -1.96 15.80 3.50
C GLY A 444 -1.52 15.13 2.18
N THR A 445 -0.77 15.83 1.32
CA THR A 445 -0.25 15.26 0.07
C THR A 445 0.66 14.08 0.38
N GLY A 446 0.36 12.92 -0.21
CA GLY A 446 1.14 11.70 -0.01
C GLY A 446 1.00 11.03 1.34
N ASN A 447 0.19 11.54 2.29
CA ASN A 447 -0.04 10.84 3.56
C ASN A 447 -0.71 9.48 3.28
N GLY A 448 -0.25 8.43 3.95
CA GLY A 448 -0.72 7.07 3.70
C GLY A 448 0.03 6.04 4.51
N TRP A 449 -0.28 4.77 4.26
CA TRP A 449 0.31 3.59 4.87
C TRP A 449 1.47 3.11 4.01
N PHE A 450 2.68 3.05 4.58
CA PHE A 450 3.92 2.73 3.89
C PHE A 450 4.57 1.51 4.53
N SER A 451 5.05 0.56 3.71
CA SER A 451 5.67 -0.68 4.23
C SER A 451 6.86 -0.38 5.14
N GLY A 452 6.88 -0.98 6.32
CA GLY A 452 8.05 -1.02 7.20
C GLY A 452 9.05 -2.05 6.68
N ASN A 453 10.27 -1.62 6.39
CA ASN A 453 11.28 -2.44 5.72
C ASN A 453 11.91 -3.48 6.66
N ASN A 454 11.88 -4.77 6.29
CA ASN A 454 12.55 -5.85 7.02
C ASN A 454 13.60 -6.59 6.16
N VAL A 455 14.28 -5.88 5.25
CA VAL A 455 15.42 -6.47 4.52
C VAL A 455 16.65 -6.29 5.40
N ASN A 456 17.19 -7.41 5.89
CA ASN A 456 18.34 -7.51 6.78
C ASN A 456 19.47 -6.58 6.27
N PRO A 457 19.77 -5.46 6.94
CA PRO A 457 20.91 -4.65 6.56
C PRO A 457 22.16 -5.45 6.89
N THR A 458 22.93 -5.84 5.89
CA THR A 458 24.29 -6.32 6.16
C THR A 458 25.08 -5.18 6.82
N ASP A 459 25.90 -5.51 7.81
CA ASP A 459 26.62 -4.58 8.70
C ASP A 459 27.52 -3.55 7.97
N ASP A 460 27.68 -3.67 6.65
CA ASP A 460 28.66 -2.95 5.86
C ASP A 460 28.10 -1.84 4.96
N ARG A 461 26.77 -1.63 4.84
CA ARG A 461 26.22 -0.64 3.89
C ARG A 461 25.11 0.26 4.44
N ASN A 462 25.61 1.41 4.86
CA ASN A 462 24.97 2.59 5.42
C ASN A 462 24.16 3.34 4.32
N TYR A 463 22.93 2.93 4.00
CA TYR A 463 22.04 3.72 3.12
C TYR A 463 20.71 4.10 3.81
N GLN A 464 20.87 4.47 5.08
CA GLN A 464 19.92 5.15 5.94
C GLN A 464 20.74 6.08 6.85
N TYR A 465 21.31 7.15 6.30
CA TYR A 465 22.10 8.02 7.15
C TYR A 465 21.16 8.75 8.12
N ASP A 466 21.38 8.48 9.41
CA ASP A 466 20.80 9.21 10.54
C ASP A 466 19.26 9.19 10.61
N ARG A 467 18.63 8.06 10.24
CA ARG A 467 17.22 7.80 10.60
C ARG A 467 17.08 7.66 12.10
N GLU A 468 16.56 8.70 12.71
CA GLU A 468 16.38 8.79 14.15
C GLU A 468 14.94 9.19 14.47
N ASN A 469 14.43 8.69 15.59
CA ASN A 469 13.07 8.95 16.05
C ASN A 469 13.10 9.71 17.38
N LEU A 470 12.13 10.59 17.61
CA LEU A 470 11.82 11.11 18.94
C LEU A 470 10.49 10.52 19.43
N TYR A 471 10.56 9.83 20.56
CA TYR A 471 9.41 9.33 21.29
C TYR A 471 9.09 10.36 22.38
N VAL A 472 7.94 11.01 22.24
CA VAL A 472 7.57 12.16 23.08
C VAL A 472 6.33 11.88 23.90
N SER A 473 6.33 12.34 25.14
CA SER A 473 5.17 12.24 26.03
C SER A 473 4.98 13.51 26.86
N PRO A 474 3.76 14.06 26.93
CA PRO A 474 3.49 15.24 27.76
C PRO A 474 3.84 15.03 29.23
N LEU A 475 4.54 15.98 29.86
CA LEU A 475 4.73 16.04 31.30
C LEU A 475 3.49 16.70 31.93
N LYS A 476 2.42 15.92 32.11
CA LYS A 476 1.15 16.38 32.71
C LYS A 476 1.22 16.51 34.23
#